data_AF-A0A354A021-F1
#
_entry.id   AF-A0A354A021-F1
#
_cell.length_a   1.000
_cell.length_b   1.000
_cell.length_c   1.000
_cell.angle_alpha   90.00
_cell.angle_beta   90.00
_cell.angle_gamma   90.00
#
_symmetry.space_group_name_H-M   'P 1'
#
loop_
_entity.id
_entity.type
_entity.pdbx_description
1 polymer ?
#
loop_
_entity_poly.entity_id
_entity_poly.type
_entity_poly.pdbx_seq_one_letter_code
_entity_poly.pdbx_strand_id
1 'polypeptide(L)'
;MKDPQKNILLGSYYLSQLISEFKELPLALAAYNAGKYRLKQWVSLFNSGDLVEFTENIPYRETRKYVQKVLKSYWQYRAINGLLVNHDGRMSGE
;
A
#
# COMPACT_ATOMS: atom_id res chain seq x y z
N MET A 1 -0.73 14.73 18.29
CA MET A 1 -0.98 13.27 18.18
C MET A 1 -0.04 12.50 19.12
N LYS A 2 -0.27 12.52 20.44
CA LYS A 2 0.58 11.82 21.43
C LYS A 2 0.00 10.48 21.91
N ASP A 3 -1.22 10.15 21.51
CA ASP A 3 -1.92 8.93 21.88
C ASP A 3 -1.77 7.87 20.77
N PRO A 4 -1.02 6.77 21.01
CA PRO A 4 -0.82 5.73 20.03
C PRO A 4 -2.13 5.04 19.59
N GLN A 5 -3.07 4.81 20.52
CA GLN A 5 -4.32 4.10 20.21
C GLN A 5 -5.17 4.94 19.26
N LYS A 6 -5.31 6.24 19.56
CA LYS A 6 -6.03 7.17 18.68
C LYS A 6 -5.37 7.31 17.31
N ASN A 7 -4.04 7.35 17.27
CA ASN A 7 -3.29 7.43 16.00
C ASN A 7 -3.50 6.17 15.15
N ILE A 8 -3.45 4.99 15.76
CA ILE A 8 -3.71 3.71 15.08
C ILE A 8 -5.14 3.67 14.54
N LEU A 9 -6.12 4.08 15.34
CA LEU A 9 -7.53 4.09 14.93
C LEU A 9 -7.77 5.00 13.73
N LEU A 10 -7.33 6.27 13.81
CA LEU A 10 -7.51 7.23 12.73
C LEU A 10 -6.74 6.83 11.46
N GLY A 11 -5.50 6.37 11.62
CA GLY A 11 -4.68 5.91 10.51
C GLY A 11 -5.29 4.70 9.81
N SER A 12 -5.75 3.70 10.57
CA SER A 12 -6.39 2.49 10.03
C SER A 12 -7.71 2.81 9.36
N TYR A 13 -8.53 3.69 9.97
CA TYR A 13 -9.77 4.16 9.36
C TYR A 13 -9.49 4.83 8.00
N TYR A 14 -8.60 5.81 7.95
CA TYR A 14 -8.29 6.50 6.70
C TYR A 14 -7.67 5.56 5.66
N LEU A 15 -6.75 4.67 6.05
CA LEU A 15 -6.18 3.66 5.15
C LEU A 15 -7.26 2.72 4.58
N SER A 16 -8.23 2.30 5.40
CA SER A 16 -9.33 1.44 4.94
C SER A 16 -10.20 2.12 3.87
N GLN A 17 -10.41 3.44 3.99
CA GLN A 17 -11.13 4.21 2.97
C GLN A 17 -10.35 4.25 1.65
N LEU A 18 -9.03 4.45 1.70
CA LEU A 18 -8.19 4.46 0.51
C LEU A 18 -8.10 3.09 -0.17
N ILE A 19 -7.97 2.01 0.60
CA ILE A 19 -8.01 0.64 0.05
C ILE A 19 -9.37 0.39 -0.60
N SER A 20 -10.46 0.84 0.02
CA SER A 20 -11.80 0.71 -0.54
C SER A 20 -12.00 1.50 -1.82
N GLU A 21 -11.41 2.70 -1.94
CA GLU A 21 -11.49 3.58 -3.12
C GLU A 21 -10.63 3.05 -4.27
N PHE A 22 -9.37 2.70 -4.01
CA PHE A 22 -8.40 2.39 -5.06
C PHE A 22 -8.24 0.90 -5.37
N LYS A 23 -8.72 0.01 -4.49
CA LYS A 23 -8.67 -1.47 -4.58
C LYS A 23 -7.28 -2.10 -4.64
N GLU A 24 -6.26 -1.35 -5.00
CA GLU A 24 -4.88 -1.79 -5.11
C GLU A 24 -4.01 -1.18 -4.01
N LEU A 25 -3.24 -2.03 -3.31
CA LEU A 25 -2.40 -1.59 -2.18
C LEU A 25 -1.36 -0.53 -2.58
N PRO A 26 -0.62 -0.64 -3.70
CA PRO A 26 0.36 0.38 -4.08
C PRO A 26 -0.28 1.76 -4.29
N LEU A 27 -1.47 1.81 -4.90
CA LEU A 27 -2.24 3.03 -5.11
C LEU A 27 -2.70 3.61 -3.77
N ALA A 28 -3.32 2.80 -2.91
CA ALA A 28 -3.78 3.25 -1.60
C ALA A 28 -2.64 3.81 -0.73
N LEU A 29 -1.48 3.16 -0.73
CA LEU A 29 -0.29 3.62 0.01
C LEU A 29 0.28 4.93 -0.56
N ALA A 30 0.31 5.08 -1.88
CA ALA A 30 0.71 6.31 -2.52
C ALA A 30 -0.24 7.47 -2.15
N ALA A 31 -1.56 7.25 -2.16
CA ALA A 31 -2.53 8.25 -1.69
C ALA A 31 -2.41 8.57 -0.19
N TYR A 32 -2.10 7.57 0.65
CA TYR A 32 -1.93 7.78 2.08
C TYR A 32 -0.75 8.74 2.36
N ASN A 33 0.36 8.59 1.64
CA ASN A 33 1.55 9.42 1.82
C ASN A 33 1.51 10.76 1.06
N ALA A 34 1.09 10.76 -0.21
CA ALA A 34 1.14 11.94 -1.08
C ALA A 34 -0.20 12.68 -1.23
N GLY A 35 -1.30 12.08 -0.80
CA GLY A 35 -2.66 12.58 -0.95
C GLY A 35 -3.38 12.06 -2.19
N LYS A 36 -4.69 11.81 -2.06
CA LYS A 36 -5.56 11.26 -3.13
C LYS A 36 -5.56 12.06 -4.43
N TYR A 37 -5.41 13.39 -4.34
CA TYR A 37 -5.43 14.26 -5.52
C TYR A 37 -4.20 14.03 -6.41
N ARG A 38 -3.01 13.92 -5.80
CA ARG A 38 -1.78 13.63 -6.54
C ARG A 38 -1.82 12.24 -7.16
N LEU A 39 -2.32 11.25 -6.41
CA LEU A 39 -2.50 9.91 -6.95
C LEU A 39 -3.36 9.92 -8.22
N LYS A 40 -4.51 10.61 -8.21
CA LYS A 40 -5.40 10.68 -9.39
C LYS A 40 -4.69 11.31 -10.59
N GLN A 41 -3.85 12.32 -10.37
CA GLN A 41 -3.01 12.89 -11.44
C GLN A 41 -2.02 11.88 -11.98
N TRP A 42 -1.31 11.15 -11.12
CA TRP A 42 -0.30 10.18 -11.55
C TRP A 42 -0.91 8.98 -12.29
N VAL A 43 -2.02 8.44 -11.80
CA VAL A 43 -2.74 7.35 -12.47
C VAL A 43 -3.19 7.78 -13.87
N SER A 44 -3.63 9.02 -14.04
CA SER A 44 -3.99 9.55 -15.37
C SER A 44 -2.79 9.70 -16.32
N LEU A 45 -1.57 9.88 -15.79
CA LEU A 45 -0.35 10.07 -16.59
C LEU A 45 0.30 8.74 -16.98
N PHE A 46 0.30 7.76 -16.09
CA PHE A 46 1.01 6.48 -16.24
C PHE A 46 0.05 5.33 -16.52
N ASN A 47 -0.91 5.51 -17.44
CA ASN A 47 -2.02 4.59 -17.74
C ASN A 47 -1.55 3.22 -18.34
N SER A 48 -0.66 2.51 -17.65
CA SER A 48 -0.09 1.24 -18.09
C SER A 48 -0.79 0.03 -17.46
N GLY A 49 -1.53 0.22 -16.37
CA GLY A 49 -2.19 -0.87 -15.64
C GLY A 49 -1.23 -1.77 -14.84
N ASP A 50 0.07 -1.58 -14.98
CA ASP A 50 1.10 -2.28 -14.22
C ASP A 50 1.42 -1.52 -12.92
N LEU A 51 1.16 -2.17 -11.78
CA LEU A 51 1.39 -1.59 -10.46
C LEU A 51 2.86 -1.46 -10.08
N VAL A 52 3.73 -2.31 -10.63
CA VAL A 52 5.19 -2.22 -10.44
C VAL A 52 5.70 -1.02 -11.19
N GLU A 53 5.34 -0.89 -12.47
CA GLU A 53 5.71 0.26 -13.28
C GLU A 53 5.16 1.57 -12.68
N PHE A 54 3.89 1.60 -12.28
CA PHE A 54 3.30 2.73 -11.56
C PHE A 54 4.16 3.11 -10.35
N THR A 55 4.54 2.13 -9.52
CA THR A 55 5.31 2.39 -8.30
C THR A 55 6.66 3.00 -8.63
N GLU A 56 7.38 2.47 -9.62
CA GLU A 56 8.67 3.01 -10.05
C GLU A 56 8.56 4.41 -10.67
N ASN A 57 7.43 4.72 -11.31
CA ASN A 57 7.16 6.01 -11.93
C ASN A 57 6.58 7.08 -11.00
N ILE A 58 6.27 6.77 -9.72
CA ILE A 58 5.82 7.77 -8.74
C ILE A 58 6.82 8.95 -8.73
N PRO A 59 6.41 10.19 -9.06
CA PRO A 59 7.35 11.31 -9.25
C PRO A 59 8.07 11.72 -7.98
N TYR A 60 7.40 11.55 -6.83
CA TYR A 60 8.00 11.88 -5.54
C TYR A 60 8.81 10.70 -5.04
N ARG A 61 10.13 10.86 -5.04
CA ARG A 61 11.08 9.85 -4.58
C ARG A 61 10.78 9.36 -3.16
N GLU A 62 10.34 10.25 -2.27
CA GLU A 62 9.95 9.90 -0.91
C GLU A 62 8.73 8.96 -0.91
N THR A 63 7.68 9.31 -1.64
CA THR A 63 6.47 8.49 -1.76
C THR A 63 6.77 7.14 -2.39
N ARG A 64 7.60 7.09 -3.43
CA ARG A 64 8.07 5.82 -4.04
C ARG A 64 8.72 4.91 -3.01
N LYS A 65 9.71 5.44 -2.27
CA LYS A 65 10.40 4.70 -1.21
C LYS A 65 9.45 4.28 -0.08
N TYR A 66 8.49 5.12 0.26
CA TYR A 66 7.47 4.81 1.25
C TYR A 66 6.63 3.60 0.83
N VAL A 67 6.09 3.60 -0.40
CA VAL A 67 5.27 2.50 -0.93
C VAL A 67 6.06 1.19 -0.93
N GLN A 68 7.28 1.20 -1.49
CA GLN A 68 8.16 0.03 -1.52
C GLN A 68 8.47 -0.50 -0.11
N LYS A 69 8.78 0.39 0.84
CA LYS A 69 9.09 0.02 2.23
C LYS A 69 7.89 -0.61 2.93
N VAL A 70 6.71 -0.01 2.80
CA VAL A 70 5.50 -0.52 3.46
C VAL A 70 5.05 -1.85 2.87
N LEU A 71 5.11 -2.03 1.54
CA LEU A 71 4.82 -3.31 0.90
C LEU A 71 5.78 -4.41 1.35
N LYS A 72 7.09 -4.10 1.41
CA LYS A 72 8.08 -5.04 1.94
C LYS A 72 7.73 -5.46 3.37
N SER A 73 7.47 -4.50 4.26
CA SER A 73 7.08 -4.80 5.64
C SER A 73 5.78 -5.60 5.70
N TYR A 74 4.78 -5.25 4.90
CA TYR A 74 3.49 -5.94 4.83
C TYR A 74 3.68 -7.43 4.51
N TRP A 75 4.44 -7.75 3.47
CA TRP A 75 4.71 -9.15 3.10
C TRP A 75 5.53 -9.89 4.17
N GLN A 76 6.50 -9.22 4.79
CA GLN A 76 7.26 -9.79 5.91
C GLN A 76 6.36 -10.12 7.10
N TYR A 77 5.46 -9.21 7.51
CA TYR A 77 4.52 -9.47 8.60
C TYR A 77 3.52 -10.57 8.25
N ARG A 78 3.07 -10.65 7.00
CA ARG A 78 2.26 -11.80 6.55
C ARG A 78 3.02 -13.10 6.67
N ALA A 79 4.29 -13.14 6.28
CA ALA A 79 5.15 -14.33 6.42
C ALA A 79 5.30 -14.76 7.88
N ILE A 80 5.65 -13.82 8.76
CA ILE A 80 5.84 -14.08 10.20
C ILE A 80 4.55 -14.61 10.83
N ASN A 81 3.39 -14.11 10.40
CA ASN A 81 2.09 -14.55 10.91
C ASN A 81 1.53 -15.79 10.19
N GLY A 82 2.32 -16.45 9.32
CA GLY A 82 1.89 -17.63 8.58
C GLY A 82 0.80 -17.36 7.54
N LEU A 83 0.59 -16.09 7.16
CA LEU A 83 -0.46 -15.67 6.23
C LEU A 83 -0.01 -15.63 4.77
N LEU A 84 1.17 -16.12 4.42
CA LEU A 84 1.52 -16.29 3.01
C LEU A 84 0.77 -17.49 2.46
N VAL A 85 -0.05 -17.24 1.44
CA VAL A 85 -0.78 -18.30 0.72
C VAL A 85 0.02 -18.59 -0.54
N ASN A 86 0.41 -19.85 -0.72
CA ASN A 86 1.04 -20.27 -1.96
C ASN A 86 0.05 -20.20 -3.12
N HIS A 87 0.57 -20.11 -4.35
CA HIS A 87 -0.24 -19.96 -5.57
C HIS A 87 -1.23 -21.14 -5.81
N ASP A 88 -1.08 -22.23 -5.05
CA ASP A 88 -1.88 -23.47 -5.05
C ASP A 88 -2.88 -23.58 -3.87
N GLY A 89 -2.99 -22.56 -3.02
CA GLY A 89 -3.97 -22.52 -1.92
C GLY A 89 -3.60 -23.34 -0.69
N ARG A 90 -2.37 -23.88 -0.58
CA ARG A 90 -1.90 -24.58 0.63
C ARG A 90 -1.07 -23.67 1.52
N MET A 91 -1.36 -23.69 2.82
CA MET A 91 -0.57 -23.00 3.84
C MET A 91 0.79 -23.68 3.95
N SER A 92 1.88 -22.92 3.90
CA SER A 92 3.22 -23.44 4.18
C SER A 92 3.37 -23.64 5.70
N GLY A 93 3.00 -24.81 6.20
CA GLY A 93 3.04 -25.11 7.63
C GLY A 93 2.57 -26.49 8.05
N GLU A 94 2.53 -27.47 7.13
CA GLU A 94 2.47 -28.90 7.46
C GLU A 94 3.77 -29.58 7.02
#